data_AF-A0A967HIC4-F1
#
_entry.id   AF-A0A967HIC4-F1
#
_cell.length_a   1.000
_cell.length_b   1.000
_cell.length_c   1.000
_cell.angle_alpha   90.00
_cell.angle_beta   90.00
_cell.angle_gamma   90.00
#
_symmetry.space_group_name_H-M   'P 1'
#
loop_
_entity.id
_entity.type
_entity.pdbx_description
1 polymer ?
#
loop_
_entity_poly.entity_id
_entity_poly.type
_entity_poly.pdbx_seq_one_letter_code
_entity_poly.pdbx_strand_id
1 'polypeptide(L)' 'RRLLDALLERPDSAVGLARRLGDTRQRLNYHLRVLEGAGLVELEEERPRRGVRERVMR' A
#
# COMPACT_ATOMS: atom_id res chain seq x y z
N ARG A 1 -3.76 -11.38 -5.69
CA ARG A 1 -4.39 -10.72 -6.85
C ARG A 1 -5.10 -9.43 -6.44
N ARG A 2 -6.10 -9.50 -5.54
CA ARG A 2 -6.88 -8.33 -5.04
C ARG A 2 -6.07 -7.08 -4.63
N LEU A 3 -4.87 -7.22 -4.06
CA LEU A 3 -4.02 -6.07 -3.69
C LEU A 3 -3.45 -5.33 -4.91
N LEU A 4 -2.91 -6.06 -5.90
CA LEU A 4 -2.40 -5.46 -7.13
C LEU A 4 -3.53 -4.83 -7.94
N ASP A 5 -4.68 -5.52 -8.03
CA ASP A 5 -5.86 -4.97 -8.70
C ASP A 5 -6.29 -3.63 -8.06
N ALA A 6 -6.27 -3.55 -6.72
CA ALA A 6 -6.62 -2.32 -6.01
C ALA A 6 -5.61 -1.17 -6.20
N LEU A 7 -4.33 -1.49 -6.41
CA LEU A 7 -3.28 -0.52 -6.72
C LEU A 7 -3.38 -0.02 -8.17
N LEU A 8 -3.70 -0.92 -9.10
CA LEU A 8 -3.98 -0.58 -10.50
C LEU A 8 -5.20 0.35 -10.63
N GLU A 9 -6.23 0.18 -9.78
CA GLU A 9 -7.34 1.12 -9.70
C GLU A 9 -6.89 2.50 -9.21
N ARG A 10 -6.10 2.53 -8.14
CA ARG A 10 -5.57 3.78 -7.56
C ARG A 10 -4.42 3.49 -6.58
N PRO A 11 -3.28 4.19 -6.73
CA PRO A 11 -2.20 4.20 -5.74
C PRO A 11 -2.70 4.58 -4.34
N ASP A 12 -2.23 3.86 -3.32
CA ASP A 12 -2.64 4.13 -1.95
C ASP A 12 -1.64 3.56 -0.93
N SER A 13 -1.77 4.00 0.31
CA SER A 13 -0.96 3.49 1.41
C SER A 13 -1.51 2.19 1.98
N ALA A 14 -0.67 1.45 2.72
CA ALA A 14 -1.11 0.26 3.45
C ALA A 14 -2.34 0.51 4.35
N VAL A 15 -2.47 1.74 4.88
CA VAL A 15 -3.61 2.14 5.71
C VAL A 15 -4.88 2.33 4.85
N GLY A 16 -4.75 2.95 3.68
CA GLY A 16 -5.87 3.17 2.76
C GLY A 16 -6.37 1.86 2.15
N LEU A 17 -5.44 1.02 1.68
CA LEU A 17 -5.74 -0.31 1.18
C LEU A 17 -6.39 -1.19 2.25
N ALA A 18 -5.96 -1.09 3.51
CA ALA A 18 -6.58 -1.83 4.62
C ALA A 18 -8.07 -1.50 4.77
N ARG A 19 -8.42 -0.22 4.67
CA ARG A 19 -9.83 0.21 4.70
C ARG A 19 -10.61 -0.26 3.48
N ARG A 20 -10.04 -0.09 2.28
CA ARG A 20 -10.70 -0.48 1.00
C ARG A 20 -10.93 -1.98 0.91
N LEU A 21 -9.95 -2.78 1.35
CA LEU A 21 -9.96 -4.23 1.19
C LEU A 21 -10.55 -4.99 2.38
N GLY A 22 -10.86 -4.30 3.48
CA GLY A 22 -11.34 -4.93 4.72
C GLY A 22 -10.27 -5.78 5.38
N ASP A 23 -9.03 -5.28 5.40
CA ASP A 23 -7.85 -6.00 5.88
C ASP A 23 -7.12 -5.20 6.98
N THR A 24 -6.18 -5.83 7.67
CA THR A 24 -5.27 -5.19 8.60
C THR A 24 -4.13 -4.49 7.85
N ARG A 25 -3.75 -3.31 8.35
CA ARG A 25 -2.58 -2.57 7.86
C ARG A 25 -1.29 -3.40 7.93
N GLN A 26 -1.10 -4.21 8.97
CA GLN A 26 0.13 -5.00 9.15
C GLN A 26 0.29 -6.04 8.03
N ARG A 27 -0.76 -6.80 7.73
CA ARG A 27 -0.74 -7.81 6.66
C ARG A 27 -0.49 -7.17 5.30
N LEU A 28 -1.20 -6.09 5.00
CA LEU A 28 -1.00 -5.39 3.72
C LEU A 28 0.39 -4.76 3.62
N ASN A 29 0.93 -4.21 4.71
CA ASN A 29 2.29 -3.66 4.69
C ASN A 29 3.35 -4.74 4.45
N TYR A 30 3.17 -5.94 5.01
CA TYR A 30 4.02 -7.09 4.69
C TYR A 30 3.97 -7.41 3.19
N HIS A 31 2.77 -7.55 2.61
CA HIS A 31 2.65 -7.86 1.19
C HIS A 31 3.19 -6.76 0.28
N LEU A 32 2.97 -5.48 0.61
CA LEU A 32 3.52 -4.36 -0.15
C LEU A 32 5.05 -4.39 -0.17
N ARG A 33 5.71 -4.68 0.96
CA ARG A 33 7.18 -4.83 1.00
C ARG A 33 7.68 -6.01 0.18
N VAL A 34 6.96 -7.13 0.18
CA VAL A 34 7.31 -8.29 -0.65
C VAL A 34 7.16 -7.96 -2.13
N LEU A 35 6.08 -7.28 -2.52
CA LEU A 35 5.84 -6.85 -3.90
C LEU A 35 6.86 -5.80 -4.34
N GLU A 36 7.20 -4.84 -3.49
CA GLU A 36 8.23 -3.82 -3.74
C GLU A 36 9.60 -4.47 -3.93
N GLY A 37 9.98 -5.41 -3.06
CA GLY A 37 11.21 -6.20 -3.20
C GLY A 37 11.25 -7.07 -4.45
N ALA A 38 10.09 -7.46 -4.98
CA ALA A 38 9.95 -8.19 -6.25
C ALA A 38 9.85 -7.26 -7.48
N GLY A 39 9.87 -5.93 -7.29
CA GLY A 39 9.73 -4.95 -8.37
C GLY A 39 8.33 -4.90 -9.01
N LEU A 40 7.31 -5.40 -8.31
CA LEU A 40 5.93 -5.43 -8.81
C LEU A 40 5.12 -4.19 -8.44
N VAL A 41 5.58 -3.43 -7.44
CA VAL A 41 5.03 -2.14 -7.02
C VAL A 41 6.19 -1.23 -6.64
N GLU A 42 5.96 0.07 -6.68
CA GLU A 42 6.98 1.07 -6.31
C GLU A 42 6.41 2.13 -5.37
N LEU A 43 7.31 2.79 -4.65
CA LEU A 43 6.95 3.94 -3.81
C LEU A 43 6.67 5.13 -4.73
N GLU A 44 5.43 5.59 -4.76
CA GLU A 44 5.06 6.79 -5.52
C GLU A 44 5.34 8.05 -4.71
N GLU A 45 4.94 8.08 -3.44
CA GLU A 45 5.20 9.21 -2.55
C GLU A 45 5.20 8.80 -1.07
N GLU A 46 5.83 9.63 -0.23
CA GLU A 46 5.61 9.64 1.21
C GLU A 46 4.79 10.85 1.60
N ARG A 47 3.59 10.64 2.13
CA ARG A 47 2.70 11.74 2.56
C ARG A 47 2.55 11.80 4.09
N PRO A 48 2.53 12.99 4.71
CA PRO A 48 2.28 13.11 6.14
C PRO A 48 0.80 12.85 6.48
N ARG A 49 0.56 12.04 7.51
CA ARG A 49 -0.77 11.79 8.05
C ARG A 49 -0.71 11.55 9.56
N ARG A 50 -1.32 12.46 10.34
CA ARG A 50 -1.41 12.39 11.81
C ARG A 50 -0.04 12.18 12.49
N GLY A 51 0.97 12.96 12.10
CA GLY A 51 2.32 12.87 12.68
C GLY A 51 3.15 11.67 12.21
N VAL A 52 2.62 10.81 11.34
CA VAL A 52 3.33 9.67 10.75
C VAL A 52 3.43 9.88 9.23
N ARG A 53 4.49 9.36 8.60
CA ARG A 53 4.60 9.32 7.13
C ARG A 53 3.96 8.03 6.61
N GLU A 54 2.99 8.17 5.72
CA GLU A 54 2.42 7.05 4.97
C GLU A 54 3.17 6.90 3.64
N ARG A 55 3.56 5.66 3.34
CA ARG A 55 4.09 5.28 2.02
C ARG A 55 2.93 4.94 1.11
N VAL A 56 2.78 5.67 0.01
CA VAL A 56 1.81 5.40 -1.05
C VAL A 56 2.50 4.58 -2.13
N MET A 57 1.91 3.43 -2.45
CA MET A 57 2.47 2.50 -3.42
C MET A 57 1.66 2.54 -4.71
N ARG A 58 2.30 2.29 -5.84
CA ARG A 58 1.70 2.12 -7.17
C ARG A 58 2.08 0.77 -7.76
#